data_AF-A0A7V2K0Q7-F1
#
_entry.id   AF-A0A7V2K0Q7-F1
#
_cell.length_a   1.000
_cell.length_b   1.000
_cell.length_c   1.000
_cell.angle_alpha   90.00
_cell.angle_beta   90.00
_cell.angle_gamma   90.00
#
_symmetry.space_group_name_H-M   'P 1'
#
loop_
_entity.id
_entity.type
_entity.pdbx_description
1 polymer ?
#
loop_
_entity_poly.entity_id
_entity_poly.type
_entity_poly.pdbx_seq_one_letter_code
_entity_poly.pdbx_strand_id
1 'polypeptide(L)'
;MVSKKTAFIFMILIVIFLLRLNAKPISIEICKDVVYHKIDHYDPTQSYSIYDIHMQRDKNGDLLFYLVELYPRGFMIIAGDDELPPVMGYSFKNSIDAMDNSSKPFQIIKADISLRMQALEKLPE
;
A
#
# COMPACT_ATOMS: atom_id res chain seq x y z
N MET A 1 -14.57 39.73 18.18
CA MET A 1 -15.35 39.84 16.92
C MET A 1 -14.38 39.59 15.77
N VAL A 2 -14.53 38.48 15.04
CA VAL A 2 -13.64 38.15 13.91
C VAL A 2 -13.99 39.05 12.72
N SER A 3 -13.01 39.66 12.07
CA SER A 3 -13.26 40.50 10.90
C SER A 3 -13.68 39.63 9.71
N LYS A 4 -14.58 40.13 8.85
CA LYS A 4 -15.02 39.42 7.63
C LYS A 4 -13.86 39.01 6.72
N LYS A 5 -12.77 39.80 6.70
CA LYS A 5 -11.55 39.51 5.94
C LYS A 5 -10.79 38.31 6.51
N THR A 6 -10.70 38.23 7.84
CA THR A 6 -10.05 37.12 8.55
C THR A 6 -10.83 35.82 8.35
N ALA A 7 -12.15 35.88 8.40
CA ALA A 7 -13.01 34.73 8.12
C ALA A 7 -12.85 34.21 6.67
N PHE A 8 -12.75 35.12 5.69
CA PHE A 8 -12.55 34.77 4.29
C PHE A 8 -11.20 34.09 4.03
N ILE A 9 -10.12 34.57 4.65
CA ILE A 9 -8.80 33.94 4.56
C ILE A 9 -8.84 32.52 5.14
N PHE A 10 -9.52 32.33 6.27
CA PHE A 10 -9.66 31.01 6.90
C PHE A 10 -10.45 30.04 6.02
N MET A 11 -11.50 30.52 5.34
CA MET A 11 -12.26 29.73 4.37
C MET A 11 -11.38 29.28 3.19
N ILE A 12 -10.53 30.16 2.65
CA ILE A 12 -9.60 29.80 1.57
C ILE A 12 -8.60 28.73 2.04
N LEU A 13 -8.05 28.88 3.24
CA LEU A 13 -7.12 27.90 3.82
C LEU A 13 -7.79 26.53 4.01
N ILE A 14 -9.04 26.50 4.45
CA ILE A 14 -9.83 25.26 4.56
C ILE A 14 -10.01 24.63 3.18
N VAL A 15 -10.40 25.40 2.16
CA VAL A 15 -10.58 24.85 0.80
C VAL A 15 -9.28 24.27 0.26
N ILE A 16 -8.15 24.95 0.46
CA ILE A 16 -6.82 24.45 0.05
C ILE A 16 -6.47 23.15 0.80
N PHE A 17 -6.81 23.06 2.08
CA PHE A 17 -6.58 21.87 2.88
C PHE A 17 -7.41 20.68 2.41
N LEU A 18 -8.69 20.89 2.07
CA LEU A 18 -9.59 19.83 1.61
C LEU A 18 -9.15 19.23 0.27
N LEU A 19 -8.53 20.01 -0.63
CA LEU A 19 -8.02 19.52 -1.91
C LEU A 19 -6.87 18.50 -1.77
N ARG A 20 -6.25 18.39 -0.58
CA ARG A 20 -5.15 17.44 -0.31
C ARG A 20 -5.64 16.06 0.14
N LEU A 21 -6.94 15.86 0.36
CA LEU A 21 -7.52 14.64 0.94
C LEU A 21 -7.78 13.49 -0.05
N ASN A 22 -7.25 13.57 -1.27
CA ASN A 22 -7.40 12.47 -2.24
C ASN A 22 -6.43 11.33 -1.92
N ALA A 23 -6.92 10.10 -2.03
CA ALA A 23 -6.13 8.87 -2.02
C ALA A 23 -5.03 8.92 -3.09
N LYS A 24 -3.89 8.29 -2.79
CA LYS A 24 -2.71 8.32 -3.67
C LYS A 24 -2.11 6.93 -3.79
N PRO A 25 -1.53 6.63 -4.97
CA PRO A 25 -0.65 5.48 -5.10
C PRO A 25 0.46 5.53 -4.05
N ILE A 26 0.64 4.42 -3.34
CA ILE A 26 1.70 4.26 -2.35
C ILE A 26 3.04 4.30 -3.09
N SER A 27 3.98 5.11 -2.61
CA SER A 27 5.34 5.15 -3.17
C SER A 27 6.19 3.99 -2.66
N ILE A 28 7.28 3.68 -3.36
CA ILE A 28 8.18 2.60 -2.95
C ILE A 28 8.86 2.90 -1.60
N GLU A 29 9.07 4.16 -1.26
CA GLU A 29 9.59 4.60 0.03
C GLU A 29 8.61 4.29 1.16
N ILE A 30 7.33 4.64 0.99
CA ILE A 30 6.28 4.31 1.96
C ILE A 30 6.15 2.79 2.09
N CYS A 31 6.23 2.04 0.99
CA CYS A 31 6.25 0.59 1.01
C CYS A 31 7.40 0.05 1.89
N LYS A 32 8.62 0.58 1.73
CA LYS A 32 9.77 0.18 2.55
C LYS A 32 9.54 0.50 4.02
N ASP A 33 9.02 1.68 4.33
CA ASP A 33 8.74 2.09 5.71
C ASP A 33 7.73 1.15 6.37
N VAL A 34 6.65 0.79 5.67
CA VAL A 34 5.65 -0.18 6.16
C VAL A 34 6.30 -1.54 6.43
N VAL A 35 7.17 -2.02 5.53
CA VAL A 35 7.87 -3.30 5.71
C VAL A 35 8.81 -3.25 6.91
N TYR A 36 9.65 -2.22 7.03
CA TYR A 36 10.57 -2.11 8.17
C TYR A 36 9.83 -2.00 9.49
N HIS A 37 8.77 -1.20 9.57
CA HIS A 37 7.91 -1.14 10.74
C HIS A 37 7.30 -2.51 11.08
N LYS A 38 6.91 -3.30 10.07
CA LYS A 38 6.36 -4.63 10.29
C LYS A 38 7.42 -5.64 10.74
N ILE A 39 8.63 -5.56 10.19
CA ILE A 39 9.78 -6.37 10.61
C ILE A 39 10.14 -6.05 12.05
N ASP A 40 10.33 -4.78 12.40
CA ASP A 40 10.72 -4.36 13.75
C ASP A 40 9.70 -4.80 14.80
N HIS A 41 8.41 -4.77 14.45
CA HIS A 41 7.35 -5.25 15.33
C HIS A 41 7.37 -6.78 15.52
N TYR A 42 7.69 -7.53 14.46
CA TYR A 42 7.68 -9.01 14.48
C TYR A 42 8.97 -9.60 15.06
N ASP A 43 10.10 -9.02 14.70
CA ASP A 43 11.44 -9.44 15.11
C ASP A 43 12.28 -8.20 15.51
N PRO A 44 12.21 -7.79 16.78
CA PRO A 44 13.00 -6.68 17.31
C PRO A 44 14.52 -6.89 17.22
N THR A 45 14.97 -8.12 16.94
CA THR A 45 16.41 -8.44 16.79
C THR A 45 16.94 -8.13 15.39
N GLN A 46 16.07 -7.72 14.45
CA GLN A 46 16.38 -7.38 13.06
C GLN A 46 17.10 -8.49 12.28
N SER A 47 16.58 -9.72 12.37
CA SER A 47 17.10 -10.84 11.56
C SER A 47 16.55 -10.86 10.13
N TYR A 48 15.58 -10.00 9.81
CA TYR A 48 14.99 -9.90 8.48
C TYR A 48 15.33 -8.58 7.79
N SER A 49 15.51 -8.63 6.49
CA SER A 49 15.68 -7.45 5.64
C SER A 49 14.94 -7.61 4.32
N ILE A 50 14.75 -6.51 3.60
CA ILE A 50 14.22 -6.52 2.25
C ILE A 50 15.28 -7.12 1.31
N TYR A 51 14.90 -8.17 0.59
CA TYR A 51 15.71 -8.76 -0.47
C TYR A 51 15.43 -8.09 -1.82
N ASP A 52 14.17 -8.10 -2.25
CA ASP A 52 13.72 -7.45 -3.49
C ASP A 52 12.28 -6.93 -3.37
N ILE A 53 11.89 -6.03 -4.28
CA ILE A 53 10.56 -5.44 -4.35
C ILE A 53 10.04 -5.50 -5.79
N HIS A 54 8.95 -6.23 -5.99
CA HIS A 54 8.27 -6.35 -7.27
C HIS A 54 6.98 -5.53 -7.27
N MET A 55 6.83 -4.63 -8.24
CA MET A 55 5.57 -3.91 -8.48
C MET A 55 4.60 -4.79 -9.25
N GLN A 56 3.42 -5.01 -8.71
CA GLN A 56 2.35 -5.73 -9.38
C GLN A 56 1.29 -4.75 -9.86
N ARG A 57 1.13 -4.70 -11.18
CA ARG A 57 0.19 -3.80 -11.84
C ARG A 57 -0.99 -4.57 -12.43
N ASP A 58 -2.09 -3.86 -12.58
CA ASP A 58 -3.26 -4.34 -13.28
C ASP A 58 -3.08 -4.23 -14.80
N LYS A 59 -4.16 -4.47 -15.56
CA LYS A 59 -4.16 -4.37 -17.02
C LYS A 59 -4.10 -2.94 -17.55
N ASN A 60 -4.50 -1.96 -16.75
CA ASN A 60 -4.50 -0.54 -17.10
C ASN A 60 -3.16 0.13 -16.76
N GLY A 61 -2.30 -0.56 -16.00
CA GLY A 61 -1.00 -0.07 -15.55
C GLY A 61 -1.02 0.48 -14.13
N ASP A 62 -2.16 0.42 -13.45
CA ASP A 62 -2.32 0.88 -12.08
C ASP A 62 -1.64 -0.07 -11.11
N LEU A 63 -1.01 0.49 -10.09
CA LEU A 63 -0.30 -0.30 -9.08
C LEU A 63 -1.33 -0.97 -8.15
N LEU A 64 -1.36 -2.30 -8.15
CA LEU A 64 -2.23 -3.07 -7.25
C LEU A 64 -1.57 -3.26 -5.88
N PHE A 65 -0.31 -3.72 -5.89
CA PHE A 65 0.45 -4.00 -4.69
C PHE A 65 1.96 -4.12 -4.98
N TYR A 66 2.76 -4.01 -3.93
CA TYR A 66 4.14 -4.44 -3.92
C TYR A 66 4.26 -5.83 -3.33
N LEU A 67 4.99 -6.71 -4.01
CA LEU A 67 5.45 -7.97 -3.46
C LEU A 67 6.89 -7.81 -3.02
N VAL A 68 7.11 -7.85 -1.71
CA VAL A 68 8.41 -7.64 -1.08
C VAL A 68 8.95 -9.00 -0.65
N GLU A 69 10.07 -9.41 -1.22
CA GLU A 69 10.77 -10.61 -0.78
C GLU A 69 11.66 -10.28 0.41
N LEU A 70 11.69 -11.18 1.40
CA LEU A 70 12.47 -10.99 2.62
C LEU A 70 13.67 -11.93 2.64
N TYR A 71 14.80 -11.42 3.12
CA TYR A 71 15.96 -12.21 3.52
C TYR A 71 15.89 -12.48 5.03
N PRO A 72 16.24 -13.67 5.55
CA PRO A 72 16.74 -14.86 4.83
C PRO A 72 15.68 -15.64 4.06
N ARG A 73 14.39 -15.42 4.37
CA ARG A 73 13.25 -15.98 3.64
C ARG A 73 11.98 -15.21 3.99
N GLY A 74 10.96 -15.36 3.14
CA GLY A 74 9.64 -14.82 3.41
C GLY A 74 9.19 -13.80 2.36
N PHE A 75 7.98 -13.29 2.54
CA PHE A 75 7.45 -12.23 1.71
C PHE A 75 6.46 -11.35 2.48
N MET A 76 6.23 -10.15 1.95
CA MET A 76 5.11 -9.28 2.32
C MET A 76 4.42 -8.74 1.07
N ILE A 77 3.11 -8.54 1.19
CA ILE A 77 2.26 -7.96 0.15
C ILE A 77 1.74 -6.64 0.72
N ILE A 78 2.25 -5.55 0.16
CA ILE A 78 1.97 -4.19 0.59
C ILE A 78 1.01 -3.57 -0.41
N ALA A 79 -0.06 -2.93 0.06
CA ALA A 79 -1.02 -2.30 -0.84
C ALA A 79 -0.37 -1.26 -1.75
N GLY A 80 -0.89 -1.13 -2.97
CA GLY A 80 -0.48 -0.10 -3.93
C GLY A 80 -1.23 1.22 -3.77
N ASP A 81 -2.27 1.23 -2.93
CA ASP A 81 -3.20 2.34 -2.73
C ASP A 81 -3.49 2.51 -1.22
N ASP A 82 -3.57 3.75 -0.74
CA ASP A 82 -3.74 4.09 0.67
C ASP A 82 -5.18 3.94 1.19
N GLU A 83 -6.15 3.65 0.31
CA GLU A 83 -7.50 3.21 0.69
C GLU A 83 -7.58 1.74 1.12
N LEU A 84 -6.53 0.95 0.83
CA LEU A 84 -6.43 -0.45 1.26
C LEU A 84 -5.58 -0.60 2.54
N PRO A 85 -5.80 -1.66 3.33
CA PRO A 85 -4.91 -1.99 4.44
C PRO A 85 -3.44 -2.09 3.98
N PRO A 86 -2.48 -1.47 4.70
CA PRO A 86 -1.11 -1.34 4.20
C PRO A 86 -0.39 -2.68 4.04
N VAL A 87 -0.71 -3.68 4.87
CA VAL A 87 -0.19 -5.06 4.74
C VAL A 87 -1.36 -5.99 4.44
N MET A 88 -1.39 -6.54 3.23
CA MET A 88 -2.47 -7.41 2.74
C MET A 88 -2.18 -8.90 2.98
N GLY A 89 -0.91 -9.27 3.10
CA GLY A 89 -0.48 -10.63 3.40
C GLY A 89 1.02 -10.70 3.64
N TYR A 90 1.47 -11.66 4.44
CA TYR A 90 2.89 -11.84 4.72
C TYR A 90 3.19 -13.24 5.23
N SER A 91 4.46 -13.62 5.14
CA SER A 91 4.99 -14.83 5.75
C SER A 91 6.49 -14.65 5.97
N PHE A 92 6.96 -14.81 7.21
CA PHE A 92 8.39 -14.80 7.55
C PHE A 92 9.06 -16.18 7.38
N LYS A 93 8.27 -17.21 7.02
CA LYS A 93 8.72 -18.61 7.02
C LYS A 93 8.74 -19.23 5.63
N ASN A 94 7.78 -18.89 4.79
CA ASN A 94 7.66 -19.40 3.43
C ASN A 94 7.85 -18.27 2.45
N SER A 95 8.61 -18.54 1.39
CA SER A 95 8.70 -17.65 0.22
C SER A 95 7.50 -17.85 -0.69
N ILE A 96 7.20 -16.83 -1.49
CA ILE A 96 6.29 -16.91 -2.62
C ILE A 96 7.12 -16.61 -3.87
N ASP A 97 6.90 -17.37 -4.94
CA ASP A 97 7.58 -17.07 -6.19
C ASP A 97 6.80 -15.95 -6.91
N ALA A 98 7.38 -14.76 -6.88
CA ALA A 98 6.83 -13.56 -7.52
C ALA A 98 6.79 -13.64 -9.05
N MET A 99 7.65 -14.47 -9.63
CA MET A 99 7.84 -14.61 -11.07
C MET A 99 6.97 -15.72 -11.65
N ASP A 100 6.52 -16.66 -10.82
CA ASP A 100 5.63 -17.72 -11.24
C ASP A 100 4.16 -17.27 -11.25
N ASN A 101 3.76 -16.68 -12.38
CA ASN A 101 2.35 -16.37 -12.67
C ASN A 101 1.44 -17.61 -12.68
N SER A 102 1.98 -18.84 -12.67
CA SER A 102 1.18 -20.07 -12.53
C SER A 102 0.92 -20.45 -11.07
N SER A 103 1.58 -19.78 -10.11
CA SER A 103 1.37 -20.05 -8.69
C SER A 103 -0.05 -19.63 -8.27
N LYS A 104 -0.86 -20.63 -7.91
CA LYS A 104 -2.26 -20.42 -7.51
C LYS A 104 -2.42 -19.41 -6.36
N PRO A 105 -1.57 -19.40 -5.31
CA PRO A 105 -1.69 -18.39 -4.25
C PRO A 105 -1.54 -16.96 -4.76
N PHE A 106 -0.56 -16.72 -5.64
CA PHE A 106 -0.32 -15.41 -6.22
C PHE A 106 -1.50 -14.95 -7.08
N GLN A 107 -2.06 -15.84 -7.91
CA GLN A 107 -3.25 -15.52 -8.71
C GLN A 107 -4.46 -15.17 -7.83
N ILE A 108 -4.67 -15.90 -6.72
CA ILE A 108 -5.75 -15.62 -5.78
C ILE A 108 -5.58 -14.24 -5.16
N ILE A 109 -4.37 -13.91 -4.71
CA ILE A 109 -4.07 -12.58 -4.13
C ILE A 109 -4.31 -11.48 -5.17
N LYS A 110 -3.77 -11.66 -6.38
CA LYS A 110 -3.93 -10.66 -7.45
C LYS A 110 -5.40 -10.43 -7.78
N ALA A 111 -6.19 -11.49 -7.86
CA ALA A 111 -7.62 -11.41 -8.10
C ALA A 111 -8.36 -10.71 -6.94
N ASP A 112 -8.08 -11.08 -5.68
CA ASP A 112 -8.71 -10.47 -4.50
C ASP A 112 -8.44 -8.96 -4.43
N ILE A 113 -7.17 -8.54 -4.56
CA ILE A 113 -6.79 -7.13 -4.53
C ILE A 113 -7.42 -6.36 -5.70
N SER A 114 -7.44 -6.95 -6.90
CA SER A 114 -8.07 -6.32 -8.06
C SER A 114 -9.57 -6.07 -7.84
N LEU A 115 -10.27 -7.03 -7.22
CA LEU A 115 -11.70 -6.89 -6.90
C LEU A 115 -11.94 -5.84 -5.82
N ARG A 116 -11.05 -5.72 -4.83
CA ARG A 116 -11.13 -4.67 -3.80
C ARG A 116 -10.97 -3.28 -4.41
N MET A 117 -9.97 -3.08 -5.27
CA MET A 117 -9.77 -1.81 -5.98
C MET A 117 -11.01 -1.42 -6.79
N GLN A 118 -11.58 -2.36 -7.56
CA GLN A 118 -12.83 -2.12 -8.31
C GLN A 118 -14.06 -1.86 -7.43
N ALA A 119 -14.05 -2.35 -6.18
CA ALA A 119 -15.12 -2.09 -5.23
C ALA A 119 -15.00 -0.67 -4.63
N LEU A 120 -13.79 -0.17 -4.41
CA LEU A 120 -13.54 1.20 -3.94
C LEU A 120 -14.12 2.23 -4.93
N GLU A 121 -13.93 2.04 -6.23
CA GLU A 121 -14.51 2.89 -7.29
C GLU A 121 -16.06 2.97 -7.25
N LYS A 122 -16.72 2.03 -6.58
CA LYS A 122 -18.18 1.92 -6.52
C LYS A 122 -18.75 2.34 -5.17
N LEU A 123 -17.91 2.73 -4.22
CA LEU A 123 -18.39 3.23 -2.93
C LEU A 123 -19.10 4.58 -3.14
N PRO A 124 -20.23 4.81 -2.47
CA PRO A 124 -20.85 6.13 -2.47
C PRO A 124 -19.93 7.13 -1.77
N GLU A 125 -19.82 8.33 -2.36
CA GLU A 125 -19.15 9.49 -1.72
C GLU A 125 -19.86 9.94 -0.43
#